data_AF-A0A1E7YWA2-F1
#
_entry.id   AF-A0A1E7YWA2-F1
#
_cell.length_a   1.000
_cell.length_b   1.000
_cell.length_c   1.000
_cell.angle_alpha   90.00
_cell.angle_beta   90.00
_cell.angle_gamma   90.00
#
_symmetry.space_group_name_H-M   'P 1'
#
loop_
_entity.id
_entity.type
_entity.pdbx_description
1 polymer ?
#
loop_
_entity_poly.entity_id
_entity_poly.type
_entity_poly.pdbx_seq_one_letter_code
_entity_poly.pdbx_strand_id
1 'polypeptide(L)' 'MSIAKRLKEEGRAQGIGIKKGKLEARIEITSTLLASGLEQATVMNTTGLTAGELAQIRH' A
#
# COMPACT_ATOMS: atom_id res chain seq x y z
N MET A 1 -3.75 -25.35 22.98
CA MET A 1 -4.03 -24.41 21.86
C MET A 1 -4.72 -25.19 20.76
N SER A 2 -5.97 -24.87 20.40
CA SER A 2 -6.72 -25.62 19.37
C SER A 2 -6.32 -25.17 17.95
N ILE A 3 -6.34 -26.11 17.00
CA ILE A 3 -5.97 -25.90 15.58
C ILE A 3 -6.73 -24.71 14.96
N ALA A 4 -8.00 -24.51 15.34
CA ALA A 4 -8.81 -23.38 14.90
C ALA A 4 -8.25 -22.00 15.30
N LYS A 5 -7.56 -21.90 16.46
CA LYS A 5 -6.96 -20.64 16.92
C LYS A 5 -5.75 -20.27 16.08
N ARG A 6 -4.89 -21.26 15.77
CA ARG A 6 -3.69 -21.09 14.94
C ARG A 6 -4.04 -20.63 13.52
N LEU A 7 -5.02 -21.28 12.87
CA LEU A 7 -5.46 -20.90 11.52
C LEU A 7 -6.00 -19.45 11.46
N LYS A 8 -6.68 -19.00 12.51
CA LYS A 8 -7.18 -17.62 12.62
C LYS A 8 -6.05 -16.60 12.81
N GLU A 9 -5.02 -16.95 13.57
CA GLU A 9 -3.82 -16.12 13.76
C GLU A 9 -3.00 -16.05 12.46
N GLU A 10 -2.78 -17.18 11.79
CA GLU A 10 -2.07 -17.25 10.50
C GLU A 10 -2.82 -16.49 9.39
N GLY A 11 -4.15 -16.59 9.33
CA GLY A 11 -4.97 -15.82 8.39
C GLY A 11 -4.92 -14.30 8.65
N ARG A 12 -4.88 -13.89 9.92
CA ARG A 12 -4.68 -12.47 10.29
C ARG A 12 -3.28 -11.98 9.91
N ALA A 13 -2.25 -12.74 10.22
CA ALA A 13 -0.86 -12.40 9.90
C ALA A 13 -0.66 -12.27 8.38
N GLN A 14 -1.18 -13.21 7.59
CA GLN A 14 -1.16 -13.14 6.13
C GLN A 14 -1.95 -11.95 5.60
N GLY A 15 -3.15 -11.69 6.14
CA GLY A 15 -3.95 -10.53 5.76
C GLY A 15 -3.25 -9.19 6.06
N ILE A 16 -2.53 -9.10 7.18
CA ILE A 16 -1.73 -7.92 7.54
C ILE A 16 -0.53 -7.79 6.59
N GLY A 17 0.18 -8.89 6.31
CA GLY A 17 1.31 -8.91 5.37
C GLY A 17 0.91 -8.48 3.96
N ILE A 18 -0.21 -8.97 3.42
CA ILE A 18 -0.72 -8.58 2.11
C ILE A 18 -1.10 -7.10 2.08
N LYS A 19 -1.74 -6.59 3.13
CA LYS A 19 -2.11 -5.16 3.22
C LYS A 19 -0.87 -4.27 3.29
N LYS A 20 0.13 -4.67 4.08
CA LYS A 20 1.40 -3.94 4.20
C LYS A 20 2.15 -3.93 2.87
N GLY A 21 2.32 -5.09 2.22
CA GLY A 21 3.01 -5.18 0.93
C GLY A 21 2.30 -4.41 -0.19
N LYS A 22 0.96 -4.39 -0.20
CA LYS A 22 0.21 -3.55 -1.15
C LYS A 22 0.41 -2.05 -0.90
N LEU A 23 0.48 -1.63 0.37
CA LEU A 23 0.74 -0.23 0.70
C LEU A 23 2.18 0.17 0.31
N GLU A 24 3.17 -0.65 0.65
CA GLU A 24 4.58 -0.42 0.30
C GLU A 24 4.77 -0.34 -1.22
N ALA A 25 4.16 -1.26 -2.00
CA ALA A 25 4.22 -1.21 -3.46
C ALA A 25 3.57 0.06 -4.04
N ARG A 26 2.44 0.52 -3.47
CA ARG A 26 1.81 1.78 -3.91
C ARG A 26 2.69 2.99 -3.64
N ILE A 27 3.38 3.01 -2.50
CA ILE A 27 4.32 4.08 -2.12
C ILE A 27 5.53 4.09 -3.06
N GLU A 28 6.12 2.93 -3.33
CA GLU A 28 7.27 2.80 -4.24
C GLU A 28 6.91 3.29 -5.65
N ILE A 29 5.80 2.79 -6.21
CA ILE A 29 5.30 3.22 -7.52
C ILE A 29 5.05 4.73 -7.53
N THR A 30 4.38 5.26 -6.50
CA THR A 30 4.13 6.71 -6.37
C THR A 30 5.43 7.51 -6.41
N SER A 31 6.43 7.10 -5.63
CA SER A 31 7.73 7.76 -5.56
C SER A 31 8.43 7.76 -6.92
N THR A 32 8.46 6.61 -7.60
CA THR A 32 9.04 6.49 -8.94
C THR A 32 8.31 7.35 -9.98
N LEU A 33 6.99 7.38 -9.96
CA LEU A 33 6.20 8.16 -10.92
C LEU A 33 6.40 9.67 -10.70
N LEU A 34 6.38 10.13 -9.45
CA LEU A 34 6.65 11.52 -9.11
C LEU A 34 8.08 11.94 -9.47
N ALA A 35 9.07 11.09 -9.20
CA ALA A 35 10.46 11.33 -9.59
C ALA A 35 10.64 11.38 -11.11
N SER A 36 9.80 10.67 -11.87
CA SER A 36 9.77 10.69 -13.33
C SER A 36 9.05 11.94 -13.90
N GLY A 37 8.57 12.85 -13.04
CA GLY A 37 7.91 14.09 -13.44
C GLY A 37 6.46 13.92 -13.90
N LEU A 38 5.82 12.78 -13.59
CA LEU A 38 4.41 12.57 -13.91
C LEU A 38 3.52 13.49 -13.05
N GLU A 39 2.48 14.02 -13.67
CA GLU A 39 1.50 14.84 -12.99
C GLU A 39 0.79 14.07 -11.88
N GLN A 40 0.49 14.77 -10.79
CA GLN A 40 -0.15 14.20 -9.60
C GLN A 40 -1.45 13.47 -9.95
N ALA A 41 -2.26 14.00 -10.88
CA ALA A 41 -3.50 13.34 -11.33
C ALA A 41 -3.24 11.97 -11.97
N THR A 42 -2.18 11.83 -12.76
CA THR A 42 -1.77 10.57 -13.39
C THR A 42 -1.28 9.56 -12.36
N VAL A 43 -0.52 10.03 -11.36
CA VAL A 43 -0.08 9.20 -10.24
C VAL A 43 -1.27 8.69 -9.42
N MET A 44 -2.25 9.56 -9.14
CA MET A 44 -3.49 9.19 -8.43
C MET A 44 -4.28 8.12 -9.20
N ASN A 45 -4.45 8.28 -10.52
CA ASN A 45 -5.15 7.29 -11.35
C ASN A 45 -4.43 5.94 -11.40
N THR A 46 -3.10 5.95 -11.44
CA THR A 46 -2.29 4.72 -11.55
C THR A 46 -2.24 3.94 -10.24
N THR A 47 -2.12 4.66 -9.12
CA THR A 47 -1.93 4.06 -7.79
C THR A 47 -3.24 3.91 -7.01
N GLY A 48 -4.32 4.53 -7.50
CA GLY A 48 -5.59 4.70 -6.80
C GLY A 48 -5.48 5.49 -5.50
N LEU A 49 -4.35 6.18 -5.25
CA LEU A 49 -4.15 6.99 -4.05
C LEU A 49 -4.84 8.34 -4.23
N THR A 50 -5.38 8.85 -3.14
CA THR A 50 -5.93 10.20 -3.09
C THR A 50 -4.83 11.25 -2.91
N ALA A 51 -5.13 12.51 -3.21
CA ALA A 51 -4.20 13.61 -2.99
C ALA A 51 -3.74 13.72 -1.52
N GLY A 52 -4.63 13.42 -0.58
CA GLY A 52 -4.31 13.38 0.86
C GLY A 52 -3.35 12.24 1.22
N GLU A 53 -3.56 11.04 0.67
CA GLU A 53 -2.63 9.92 0.85
C GLU A 53 -1.26 10.20 0.21
N LEU A 54 -1.24 10.84 -0.97
CA LEU A 54 0.00 11.27 -1.61
C LEU A 54 0.76 12.32 -0.79
N ALA A 55 0.03 13.26 -0.15
CA ALA A 55 0.65 14.27 0.71
C ALA A 55 1.30 13.66 1.96
N GLN A 56 0.76 12.55 2.48
CA GLN A 56 1.38 11.82 3.59
C GLN A 56 2.64 11.06 3.19
N ILE A 57 2.79 10.70 1.91
CA ILE A 57 3.99 10.03 1.37
C ILE A 57 5.12 11.03 1.08
N ARG A 58 4.76 12.30 0.81
CA ARG A 58 5.70 13.36 0.45
C ARG A 58 6.34 14.06 1.67
N HIS A 59 5.95 13.68 2.88
CA HIS A 59 6.43 14.20 4.17
C HIS A 59 7.40 13.23 4.84
#